data_AF-A0A4P5QXE6-F1
#
_entry.id   AF-A0A4P5QXE6-F1
#
_cell.length_a   1.000
_cell.length_b   1.000
_cell.length_c   1.000
_cell.angle_alpha   90.00
_cell.angle_beta   90.00
_cell.angle_gamma   90.00
#
_symmetry.space_group_name_H-M   'P 1'
#
loop_
_entity.id
_entity.type
_entity.pdbx_description
1 polymer ?
#
loop_
_entity_poly.entity_id
_entity_poly.type
_entity_poly.pdbx_seq_one_letter_code
_entity_poly.pdbx_strand_id
1 'polypeptide(L)'
;MGVTLRAILDLDHVFRKRGYRGQIGVRAAIGAVLKQSFRKSKRLTTSNWAASDLTPGQLLYAANDAFAALRVMEALGLNGQSADTLRE
;
A
#
# COMPACT_ATOMS: atom_id res chain seq x y z
N MET A 1 9.91 21.03 -1.69
CA MET A 1 10.42 19.70 -1.29
C MET A 1 11.49 19.27 -2.29
N GLY A 2 12.66 18.85 -1.81
CA GLY A 2 13.79 18.38 -2.63
C GLY A 2 14.22 16.96 -2.24
N VAL A 3 13.28 16.00 -2.33
CA VAL A 3 13.51 14.59 -1.93
C VAL A 3 13.71 13.75 -3.18
N THR A 4 14.85 13.07 -3.28
CA THR A 4 15.14 12.14 -4.37
C THR A 4 14.85 10.70 -3.95
N LEU A 5 13.92 10.07 -4.64
CA LEU A 5 13.58 8.66 -4.45
C LEU A 5 14.56 7.79 -5.27
N ARG A 6 15.16 6.76 -4.66
CA ARG A 6 16.18 5.90 -5.31
C ARG A 6 15.73 4.45 -5.56
N ALA A 7 14.79 3.94 -4.79
CA ALA A 7 14.32 2.55 -4.86
C ALA A 7 12.80 2.50 -4.74
N ILE A 8 12.10 2.97 -5.77
CA ILE A 8 10.63 2.99 -5.80
C ILE A 8 10.13 1.66 -6.36
N LEU A 9 9.23 1.03 -5.61
CA LEU A 9 8.39 -0.05 -6.12
C LEU A 9 6.95 0.43 -6.18
N ASP A 10 6.38 0.46 -7.39
CA ASP A 10 4.96 0.74 -7.59
C ASP A 10 4.18 -0.58 -7.65
N LEU A 11 3.33 -0.81 -6.64
CA LEU A 11 2.50 -2.01 -6.56
C LEU A 11 1.44 -2.05 -7.66
N ASP A 12 0.92 -0.91 -8.12
CA ASP A 12 -0.05 -0.86 -9.22
C ASP A 12 0.57 -1.45 -10.50
N HIS A 13 1.81 -1.05 -10.79
CA HIS A 13 2.58 -1.60 -11.91
C HIS A 13 2.81 -3.11 -11.79
N VAL A 14 3.08 -3.61 -10.58
CA VAL A 14 3.21 -5.06 -10.32
C VAL A 14 1.90 -5.78 -10.64
N PHE A 15 0.75 -5.28 -10.19
CA PHE A 15 -0.54 -5.89 -10.49
C PHE A 15 -0.86 -5.86 -11.98
N ARG A 16 -0.58 -4.76 -12.67
CA ARG A 16 -0.73 -4.68 -14.14
C ARG A 16 0.11 -5.73 -14.85
N LYS A 17 1.37 -5.94 -14.44
CA LYS A 17 2.22 -7.02 -14.97
C LYS A 17 1.67 -8.42 -14.71
N ARG A 18 0.91 -8.60 -13.63
CA ARG A 18 0.23 -9.87 -13.29
C ARG A 18 -1.16 -10.02 -13.96
N GLY A 19 -1.53 -9.14 -14.89
CA GLY A 19 -2.73 -9.26 -15.70
C GLY A 19 -3.98 -8.54 -15.15
N TYR A 20 -3.85 -7.76 -14.07
CA TYR A 20 -4.95 -6.94 -13.57
C TYR A 20 -5.19 -5.76 -14.53
N ARG A 21 -6.47 -5.51 -14.87
CA ARG A 21 -6.88 -4.41 -15.75
C ARG A 21 -7.20 -3.17 -14.94
N GLY A 22 -6.70 -2.02 -15.40
CA GLY A 22 -6.90 -0.72 -14.75
C GLY A 22 -5.99 -0.52 -13.53
N GLN A 23 -6.21 0.61 -12.84
CA GLN A 23 -5.53 0.90 -11.56
C GLN A 23 -6.18 0.10 -10.43
N ILE A 24 -5.35 -0.47 -9.56
CA ILE A 24 -5.77 -1.19 -8.37
C ILE A 24 -5.49 -0.38 -7.11
N GLY A 25 -6.55 0.08 -6.46
CA GLY A 25 -6.44 0.70 -5.15
C GLY A 25 -6.09 -0.33 -4.07
N VAL A 26 -5.46 0.13 -2.97
CA VAL A 26 -5.03 -0.73 -1.86
C VAL A 26 -6.13 -1.64 -1.28
N ARG A 27 -7.40 -1.19 -1.29
CA ARG A 27 -8.54 -2.01 -0.87
C ARG A 27 -8.74 -3.22 -1.78
N ALA A 28 -8.67 -3.01 -3.10
CA ALA A 28 -8.79 -4.09 -4.07
C ALA A 28 -7.57 -5.02 -4.00
N ALA A 29 -6.36 -4.47 -3.82
CA ALA A 29 -5.14 -5.26 -3.64
C ALA A 29 -5.21 -6.17 -2.39
N ILE A 30 -5.65 -5.65 -1.25
CA ILE A 30 -5.87 -6.46 -0.03
C ILE A 30 -6.89 -7.57 -0.30
N GLY A 31 -8.02 -7.24 -0.95
CA GLY A 31 -9.03 -8.25 -1.28
C GLY A 31 -8.50 -9.34 -2.23
N ALA A 32 -7.68 -8.94 -3.21
CA ALA A 32 -7.11 -9.85 -4.20
C ALA A 32 -6.09 -10.81 -3.59
N VAL A 33 -5.17 -10.30 -2.76
CA VAL A 33 -4.00 -11.05 -2.28
C VAL A 33 -4.22 -11.64 -0.89
N LEU A 34 -4.78 -10.86 0.05
CA LEU A 34 -4.96 -11.28 1.45
C LEU A 34 -6.35 -11.90 1.71
N LYS A 35 -7.27 -11.82 0.75
CA LYS A 35 -8.68 -12.28 0.88
C LYS A 35 -9.41 -11.64 2.07
N GLN A 36 -9.00 -10.42 2.44
CA GLN A 36 -9.59 -9.65 3.54
C GLN A 36 -10.30 -8.39 3.04
N SER A 37 -11.23 -7.87 3.85
CA SER A 37 -11.91 -6.61 3.56
C SER A 37 -11.20 -5.44 4.23
N PHE A 38 -10.71 -4.49 3.44
CA PHE A 38 -10.11 -3.27 3.97
C PHE A 38 -11.13 -2.12 3.96
N ARG A 39 -11.63 -1.76 5.14
CA ARG A 39 -12.59 -0.68 5.32
C ARG A 39 -11.86 0.62 5.62
N LYS A 40 -12.11 1.63 4.79
CA LYS A 40 -11.64 2.99 4.98
C LYS A 40 -12.82 3.95 5.09
N SER A 41 -12.71 4.96 5.94
CA SER A 41 -13.69 6.05 6.01
C SER A 41 -13.53 6.97 4.79
N LYS A 42 -14.58 7.08 3.97
CA LYS A 42 -14.64 8.07 2.88
C LYS A 42 -14.57 9.50 3.40
N ARG A 43 -15.04 9.77 4.62
CA ARG A 43 -15.00 11.11 5.21
C ARG A 43 -13.56 11.61 5.38
N LEU A 44 -12.63 10.70 5.66
CA LEU A 44 -11.23 11.05 5.92
C LEU A 44 -10.44 11.34 4.62
N THR A 45 -10.88 10.82 3.47
CA THR A 45 -10.17 11.03 2.19
C THR A 45 -10.10 12.50 1.80
N THR A 46 -11.15 13.27 2.13
CA THR A 46 -11.27 14.70 1.79
C THR A 46 -11.32 15.58 3.04
N SER A 47 -10.80 15.09 4.18
CA SER A 47 -10.67 15.88 5.40
C SER A 47 -9.57 16.94 5.26
N ASN A 48 -9.53 17.92 6.16
CA ASN A 48 -8.46 18.92 6.17
C ASN A 48 -7.14 18.29 6.63
N TRP A 49 -6.31 17.85 5.68
CA TRP A 49 -4.97 17.30 5.92
C TRP A 49 -3.89 18.36 6.12
N ALA A 50 -4.22 19.64 5.94
CA ALA A 50 -3.33 20.77 6.20
C ALA A 50 -3.48 21.34 7.62
N ALA A 51 -4.36 20.76 8.45
CA ALA A 51 -4.50 21.15 9.84
C ALA A 51 -3.18 20.94 10.62
N SER A 52 -2.88 21.83 11.57
CA SER A 52 -1.71 21.70 12.44
C SER A 52 -1.72 20.39 13.24
N ASP A 53 -2.91 20.03 13.74
CA ASP A 53 -3.14 18.84 14.53
C ASP A 53 -4.11 17.91 13.80
N LEU A 54 -3.63 16.70 13.52
CA LEU A 54 -4.44 15.67 12.90
C LEU A 54 -5.28 14.96 13.97
N THR A 55 -6.53 14.70 13.63
CA THR A 55 -7.42 13.91 14.50
C THR A 55 -6.91 12.47 14.63
N PRO A 56 -7.25 11.73 15.71
CA PRO A 56 -6.89 10.32 15.83
C PRO A 56 -7.36 9.47 14.65
N GLY A 57 -8.51 9.81 14.05
CA GLY A 57 -9.01 9.15 12.85
C GLY A 57 -8.12 9.37 11.63
N GLN A 58 -7.60 10.59 11.42
CA GLN A 58 -6.66 10.90 10.33
C GLN A 58 -5.33 10.18 10.52
N LEU A 59 -4.80 10.16 11.75
CA LEU A 59 -3.58 9.42 12.08
C LEU A 59 -3.73 7.92 11.79
N LEU A 60 -4.82 7.31 12.27
CA LEU A 60 -5.12 5.91 12.03
C LEU A 60 -5.32 5.61 10.54
N TYR A 61 -5.99 6.50 9.80
CA TYR A 61 -6.16 6.37 8.35
C TYR A 61 -4.81 6.37 7.63
N ALA A 62 -3.94 7.33 7.93
CA ALA A 62 -2.61 7.43 7.32
C ALA A 62 -1.73 6.21 7.66
N ALA A 63 -1.74 5.78 8.92
CA ALA A 63 -1.02 4.58 9.35
C ALA A 63 -1.51 3.31 8.63
N ASN A 64 -2.83 3.15 8.52
CA ASN A 64 -3.43 2.02 7.82
C ASN A 64 -3.07 2.00 6.34
N ASP A 65 -2.97 3.16 5.67
CA ASP A 65 -2.60 3.24 4.26
C ASP A 65 -1.17 2.77 4.00
N ALA A 66 -0.23 3.17 4.85
CA ALA A 66 1.16 2.71 4.80
C ALA A 66 1.29 1.22 5.13
N PHE A 67 0.64 0.78 6.21
CA PHE A 67 0.67 -0.61 6.65
C PHE A 67 0.06 -1.54 5.60
N ALA A 68 -1.07 -1.17 5.02
CA ALA A 68 -1.73 -1.95 3.97
C ALA A 68 -0.82 -2.15 2.74
N ALA A 69 -0.11 -1.11 2.31
CA ALA A 69 0.84 -1.21 1.19
C ALA A 69 1.98 -2.20 1.51
N LEU A 70 2.55 -2.12 2.72
CA LEU A 70 3.58 -3.06 3.18
C LEU A 70 3.06 -4.50 3.16
N ARG A 71 1.89 -4.75 3.76
CA ARG A 71 1.30 -6.10 3.82
C ARG A 71 1.02 -6.69 2.44
N VAL A 72 0.59 -5.85 1.48
CA VAL A 72 0.42 -6.27 0.08
C VAL A 72 1.77 -6.60 -0.55
N MET A 73 2.80 -5.76 -0.37
CA MET A 73 4.15 -6.01 -0.89
C MET A 73 4.72 -7.34 -0.37
N GLU A 74 4.60 -7.60 0.93
CA GLU A 74 5.04 -8.85 1.56
C GLU A 74 4.29 -10.06 1.02
N ALA A 75 2.96 -9.96 0.90
CA ALA A 75 2.15 -11.05 0.36
C ALA A 75 2.40 -11.31 -1.14
N LEU A 76 2.95 -10.33 -1.86
CA LEU A 76 3.41 -10.49 -3.24
C LEU A 76 4.83 -11.06 -3.34
N GLY A 77 5.54 -11.25 -2.21
CA GLY A 77 6.92 -11.76 -2.15
C GLY A 77 7.97 -10.73 -2.57
N LEU A 78 7.70 -9.44 -2.41
CA LEU A 78 8.55 -8.37 -2.95
C LEU A 78 9.47 -7.71 -1.90
N ASN A 79 9.53 -8.27 -0.69
CA ASN A 79 10.35 -7.78 0.42
C ASN A 79 11.84 -8.21 0.35
N GLY A 80 12.29 -8.73 -0.79
CA GLY A 80 13.70 -9.07 -1.02
C GLY A 80 14.19 -10.40 -0.42
N GLN A 81 13.31 -11.18 0.22
CA GLN A 81 13.73 -12.44 0.88
C GLN A 81 13.80 -13.67 -0.04
N SER A 82 13.46 -13.55 -1.33
CA SER A 82 13.45 -14.69 -2.26
C SER A 82 14.80 -14.97 -2.95
N ALA A 83 15.86 -14.20 -2.66
CA ALA A 83 17.16 -14.37 -3.31
C ALA A 83 18.15 -15.30 -2.55
N ASP A 84 17.90 -15.61 -1.27
CA ASP A 84 18.83 -16.39 -0.44
C ASP A 84 18.44 -17.86 -0.23
N THR A 85 17.25 -18.32 -0.65
CA THR A 85 16.78 -19.69 -0.39
C THR A 85 17.09 -20.69 -1.51
N LEU A 86 17.91 -20.34 -2.51
CA LEU A 86 18.30 -21.25 -3.61
C LEU A 86 19.83 -21.27 -3.86
N ARG A 87 20.62 -21.10 -2.80
CA ARG A 87 22.09 -21.29 -2.83
C ARG A 87 22.54 -22.28 -1.77
N GLU A 88 22.06 -23.51 -1.83
CA GLU A 88 22.71 -24.70 -1.27
C GLU A 88 22.58 -25.88 -2.23
#